data_AF-A0A5R9BXI6-F1
#
_entry.id   AF-A0A5R9BXI6-F1
#
_cell.length_a   1.000
_cell.length_b   1.000
_cell.length_c   1.000
_cell.angle_alpha   90.00
_cell.angle_beta   90.00
_cell.angle_gamma   90.00
#
_symmetry.space_group_name_H-M   'P 1'
#
loop_
_entity.id
_entity.type
_entity.pdbx_description
1 polymer ?
#
loop_
_entity_poly.entity_id
_entity_poly.type
_entity_poly.pdbx_seq_one_letter_code
_entity_poly.pdbx_strand_id
1 'polypeptide(L)'
;GFSEKLQSEMEKIFENIHDPNTKATEKRVLTAKFTLAPDDDREFVQLDMDFTTKLAPVEGLSTRVLTEKDLATNTIGAYEFMSNQRGQTYIDDDGDLKADDGQPVDVIEKEMQKKNNVHQLKRGNE
;
A
#
# COMPACT_ATOMS: atom_id res chain seq x y z
N GLY A 1 4.00 -24.88 -26.18
CA GLY A 1 3.53 -25.58 -24.97
C GLY A 1 4.50 -25.42 -23.79
N PHE A 2 5.32 -26.42 -23.51
CA PHE A 2 6.28 -26.41 -22.38
C PHE A 2 7.29 -25.25 -22.48
N SER A 3 8.00 -25.16 -23.60
CA SER A 3 9.03 -24.13 -23.79
C SER A 3 8.48 -22.71 -23.68
N GLU A 4 7.26 -22.47 -24.18
CA GLU A 4 6.62 -21.16 -24.13
C GLU A 4 6.23 -20.75 -22.70
N LYS A 5 5.65 -21.66 -21.90
CA LYS A 5 5.34 -21.38 -20.50
C LYS A 5 6.60 -21.15 -19.67
N LEU A 6 7.61 -21.99 -19.86
CA LEU A 6 8.90 -21.82 -19.18
C LEU A 6 9.56 -20.49 -19.55
N GLN A 7 9.55 -20.14 -20.85
CA GLN A 7 10.09 -18.88 -21.32
C GLN A 7 9.36 -17.69 -20.71
N SER A 8 8.03 -17.69 -20.67
CA SER A 8 7.25 -16.61 -20.05
C SER A 8 7.56 -16.42 -18.55
N GLU A 9 7.72 -17.52 -17.80
CA GLU A 9 8.07 -17.42 -16.38
C GLU A 9 9.50 -16.90 -16.17
N MET A 10 10.43 -17.25 -17.06
CA MET A 10 11.80 -16.73 -17.03
C MET A 10 11.83 -15.25 -17.41
N GLU A 11 11.04 -14.81 -18.40
CA GLU A 11 10.91 -13.39 -18.77
C GLU A 11 10.46 -12.55 -17.57
N LYS A 12 9.45 -12.98 -16.81
CA LYS A 12 9.00 -12.29 -15.57
C LYS A 12 10.12 -12.16 -14.54
N ILE A 13 10.96 -13.19 -14.40
CA ILE A 13 12.11 -13.15 -13.49
C ILE A 13 13.11 -12.10 -13.97
N PHE A 14 13.44 -12.05 -15.25
CA PHE A 14 14.39 -11.09 -15.80
C PHE A 14 13.85 -9.65 -15.73
N GLU A 15 12.58 -9.42 -16.05
CA GLU A 15 11.92 -8.14 -15.86
C GLU A 15 12.02 -7.68 -14.41
N ASN A 16 11.71 -8.57 -13.46
CA ASN A 16 11.83 -8.26 -12.05
C ASN A 16 13.29 -8.04 -11.60
N ILE A 17 14.30 -8.65 -12.23
CA ILE A 17 15.73 -8.37 -11.95
C ILE A 17 16.11 -6.95 -12.40
N HIS A 18 15.56 -6.51 -13.53
CA HIS A 18 15.85 -5.21 -14.10
C HIS A 18 14.96 -4.08 -13.55
N ASP A 19 13.99 -4.40 -12.70
CA ASP A 19 13.19 -3.39 -12.00
C ASP A 19 14.03 -2.68 -10.93
N PRO A 20 14.30 -1.37 -11.09
CA PRO A 20 15.11 -0.59 -10.15
C PRO A 20 14.46 -0.44 -8.77
N ASN A 21 13.16 -0.69 -8.66
CA ASN A 21 12.43 -0.65 -7.40
C ASN A 21 12.50 -1.99 -6.66
N THR A 22 13.29 -2.95 -7.13
CA THR A 22 13.52 -4.21 -6.43
C THR A 22 14.98 -4.33 -6.04
N LYS A 23 15.26 -4.97 -4.91
CA LYS A 23 16.64 -5.18 -4.48
C LYS A 23 17.36 -6.14 -5.43
N ALA A 24 18.44 -5.65 -6.05
CA ALA A 24 19.18 -6.35 -7.09
C ALA A 24 19.70 -7.74 -6.67
N THR A 25 20.10 -7.88 -5.40
CA THR A 25 20.69 -9.13 -4.88
C THR A 25 19.67 -10.12 -4.31
N GLU A 26 18.38 -9.78 -4.27
CA GLU A 26 17.36 -10.69 -3.74
C GLU A 26 17.15 -11.88 -4.66
N LYS A 27 16.94 -13.05 -4.04
CA LYS A 27 16.82 -14.31 -4.77
C LYS A 27 15.43 -14.44 -5.38
N ARG A 28 15.39 -14.69 -6.68
CA ARG A 28 14.20 -15.10 -7.44
C ARG A 28 14.24 -16.60 -7.68
N VAL A 29 13.10 -17.27 -7.60
CA VAL A 29 13.03 -18.73 -7.68
C VAL A 29 11.92 -19.13 -8.64
N LEU A 30 12.25 -19.98 -9.60
CA LEU A 30 11.28 -20.70 -10.42
C LEU A 30 11.23 -22.15 -9.96
N THR A 31 10.05 -22.62 -9.58
CA THR A 31 9.79 -24.03 -9.26
C THR A 31 8.90 -24.63 -10.34
N ALA A 32 9.34 -25.73 -10.95
CA ALA A 32 8.56 -26.50 -11.91
C ALA A 32 8.16 -27.85 -11.28
N LYS A 33 6.87 -28.17 -11.30
CA LYS A 33 6.32 -29.44 -10.84
C LYS A 33 5.79 -30.20 -12.06
N PHE A 34 6.25 -31.44 -12.19
CA PHE A 34 5.83 -32.36 -13.23
C PHE A 34 5.03 -33.49 -12.61
N THR A 35 3.84 -33.74 -13.12
CA THR A 35 3.01 -34.88 -12.71
C THR A 35 2.82 -35.79 -13.91
N LEU A 36 3.24 -37.05 -13.78
CA LEU A 36 3.14 -38.05 -14.83
C LEU A 36 2.16 -39.13 -14.39
N ALA A 37 1.06 -39.27 -15.12
CA ALA A 37 0.04 -40.28 -14.86
C ALA A 37 -0.01 -41.25 -16.06
N PRO A 38 0.60 -42.44 -15.95
CA PRO A 38 0.45 -43.48 -16.98
C PRO A 38 -0.97 -44.02 -16.98
N ASP A 39 -1.42 -44.52 -18.12
CA ASP A 39 -2.63 -45.33 -18.23
C ASP A 39 -2.40 -46.78 -17.76
N ASP A 40 -3.49 -47.56 -17.69
CA ASP A 40 -3.47 -48.93 -17.16
C ASP A 40 -2.57 -49.86 -17.98
N ASP A 41 -2.55 -49.67 -19.31
CA ASP A 41 -1.75 -50.45 -20.25
C ASP A 41 -0.28 -49.95 -20.34
N ARG A 42 0.02 -48.79 -19.73
CA ARG A 42 1.33 -48.12 -19.72
C ARG A 42 1.84 -47.71 -21.10
N GLU A 43 0.93 -47.51 -22.04
CA GLU A 43 1.23 -47.06 -23.40
C GLU A 43 1.16 -45.54 -23.52
N PHE A 44 0.30 -44.91 -22.72
CA PHE A 44 0.13 -43.46 -22.71
C PHE A 44 0.47 -42.88 -21.34
N VAL A 45 1.12 -41.72 -21.32
CA VAL A 45 1.41 -40.98 -20.09
C VAL A 45 0.92 -39.56 -20.23
N GLN A 46 -0.04 -39.18 -19.38
CA GLN A 46 -0.42 -37.78 -19.24
C GLN A 46 0.67 -37.04 -18.48
N LEU A 47 1.09 -35.90 -19.03
CA LEU A 47 2.08 -35.00 -18.42
C LEU A 47 1.43 -33.66 -18.08
N ASP A 48 1.28 -33.39 -16.79
CA ASP A 48 0.86 -32.09 -16.27
C ASP A 48 2.06 -31.30 -15.75
N MET A 49 2.06 -29.99 -16.00
CA MET A 49 3.18 -29.10 -15.70
C MET A 49 2.68 -27.83 -15.02
N ASP A 50 3.12 -27.63 -13.78
CA ASP A 50 2.83 -26.45 -12.98
C ASP A 50 4.11 -25.66 -12.72
N PHE A 51 4.05 -24.35 -12.90
CA PHE A 51 5.16 -23.44 -12.59
C PHE A 51 4.74 -22.50 -11.47
N THR A 52 5.64 -22.25 -10.53
CA THR A 52 5.46 -21.28 -9.45
C THR A 52 6.69 -20.41 -9.36
N THR A 53 6.49 -19.11 -9.46
CA THR A 53 7.57 -18.12 -9.50
C THR A 53 7.53 -17.24 -8.26
N LYS A 54 8.66 -17.15 -7.56
CA LYS A 54 8.87 -16.21 -6.46
C LYS A 54 9.79 -15.10 -6.93
N LEU A 55 9.23 -13.89 -7.01
CA LEU A 55 9.93 -12.68 -7.39
C LEU A 55 10.50 -11.94 -6.17
N ALA A 56 11.44 -11.03 -6.41
CA ALA A 56 11.85 -10.09 -5.37
C ALA A 56 10.69 -9.10 -5.12
N PRO A 57 10.41 -8.77 -3.85
CA PRO A 57 9.41 -7.76 -3.54
C PRO A 57 9.87 -6.41 -4.09
N VAL A 58 8.93 -5.66 -4.66
CA VAL A 58 9.13 -4.23 -4.91
C VAL A 58 9.30 -3.55 -3.56
N GLU A 59 10.31 -2.70 -3.43
CA GLU A 59 10.53 -1.87 -2.25
C GLU A 59 9.25 -1.07 -1.99
N GLY A 60 8.60 -1.38 -0.87
CA GLY A 60 7.36 -0.73 -0.50
C GLY A 60 7.62 0.71 -0.10
N LEU A 61 6.80 1.63 -0.61
CA LEU A 61 6.68 2.97 -0.02
C LEU A 61 6.09 2.81 1.39
N SER A 62 6.91 3.08 2.40
CA SER A 62 6.43 3.17 3.78
C SER A 62 5.98 4.61 4.04
N THR A 63 4.70 4.79 4.30
CA THR A 63 4.16 6.04 4.83
C THR A 63 3.64 5.84 6.25
N ARG A 64 3.65 6.90 7.05
CA ARG A 64 3.07 6.91 8.40
C ARG A 64 1.61 7.34 8.27
N VAL A 65 0.71 6.66 8.97
CA VAL A 65 -0.72 6.99 8.95
C VAL A 65 -1.15 7.39 10.36
N LEU A 66 -1.73 8.58 10.50
CA LEU A 66 -2.38 9.06 11.71
C LEU A 66 -3.82 8.53 11.74
N THR A 67 -4.20 7.81 12.79
CA THR A 67 -5.57 7.32 12.98
C THR A 67 -6.24 8.00 14.16
N GLU A 68 -7.50 8.38 13.97
CA GLU A 68 -8.31 9.04 14.99
C GLU A 68 -9.66 8.34 15.13
N LYS A 69 -10.07 8.10 16.37
CA LYS A 69 -11.39 7.56 16.67
C LYS A 69 -12.28 8.67 17.14
N ASP A 70 -13.33 8.97 16.38
CA ASP A 70 -14.40 9.85 16.81
C ASP A 70 -15.24 9.12 17.86
N LEU A 71 -15.23 9.61 19.10
CA LEU A 71 -15.97 9.01 20.22
C LEU A 71 -17.48 9.26 20.13
N ALA A 72 -17.92 10.27 19.37
CA ALA A 72 -19.34 10.60 19.23
C ALA A 72 -20.04 9.77 18.15
N THR A 73 -19.35 9.49 17.04
CA THR A 73 -19.88 8.71 15.91
C THR A 73 -19.38 7.26 15.90
N ASN A 74 -18.38 6.94 16.74
CA ASN A 74 -17.66 5.66 16.78
C ASN A 74 -17.01 5.29 15.44
N THR A 75 -16.74 6.27 14.58
CA THR A 75 -16.02 6.07 13.31
C THR A 75 -14.52 6.26 13.48
N ILE A 76 -13.73 5.60 12.63
CA ILE A 76 -12.27 5.74 12.59
C ILE A 76 -11.91 6.54 11.34
N GLY A 77 -11.23 7.68 11.52
CA GLY A 77 -10.55 8.42 10.47
C GLY A 77 -9.09 7.97 10.35
N ALA A 78 -8.54 8.00 9.14
CA ALA A 78 -7.15 7.69 8.86
C ALA A 78 -6.61 8.67 7.82
N TYR A 79 -5.47 9.29 8.10
CA TYR A 79 -4.83 10.31 7.27
C TYR A 79 -3.33 10.05 7.20
N GLU A 80 -2.69 10.50 6.13
CA GLU A 80 -1.24 10.44 6.02
C GLU A 80 -0.59 11.39 7.05
N PHE A 81 0.40 10.90 7.79
CA PHE A 81 1.06 11.64 8.87
C PHE A 81 2.29 12.36 8.34
N MET A 82 2.13 13.66 8.15
CA MET A 82 3.09 14.49 7.40
C MET A 82 4.04 15.27 8.31
N SER A 83 3.68 15.49 9.58
CA SER A 83 4.54 16.22 10.51
C SER A 83 5.49 15.30 11.31
N ASN A 84 6.40 15.92 12.07
CA ASN A 84 7.33 15.18 12.93
C ASN A 84 6.70 14.72 14.25
N GLN A 85 5.64 15.39 14.72
CA GLN A 85 4.97 15.09 15.98
C GLN A 85 3.47 15.41 15.89
N ARG A 86 2.65 14.53 16.47
CA ARG A 86 1.19 14.69 16.49
C ARG A 86 0.76 16.04 17.06
N GLY A 87 -0.17 16.69 16.38
CA GLY A 87 -0.72 18.00 16.70
C GLY A 87 0.17 19.18 16.35
N GLN A 88 1.33 18.97 15.71
CA GLN A 88 2.18 20.07 15.25
C GLN A 88 1.91 20.45 13.81
N THR A 89 1.95 21.75 13.54
CA THR A 89 1.97 22.27 12.18
C THR A 89 3.36 22.10 11.56
N TYR A 90 3.40 21.99 10.25
CA TYR A 90 4.63 21.99 9.45
C TYR A 90 4.47 22.92 8.25
N ILE A 91 5.60 23.33 7.67
CA ILE A 91 5.65 24.05 6.40
C ILE A 91 5.92 23.00 5.33
N ASP A 92 5.06 22.94 4.31
CA ASP A 92 5.26 22.02 3.19
C ASP A 92 6.25 22.55 2.15
N ASP A 93 6.48 21.77 1.09
CA ASP A 93 7.43 22.11 0.03
C ASP A 93 7.03 23.37 -0.77
N ASP A 94 5.74 23.73 -0.75
CA ASP A 94 5.19 24.92 -1.40
C ASP A 94 5.25 26.17 -0.49
N GLY A 95 5.64 26.00 0.78
CA GLY A 95 5.78 27.07 1.77
C GLY A 95 4.51 27.34 2.59
N ASP A 96 3.49 26.49 2.46
CA ASP A 96 2.21 26.63 3.14
C ASP A 96 2.23 25.97 4.53
N LEU A 97 1.56 26.61 5.50
CA LEU A 97 1.37 26.05 6.84
C LEU A 97 0.24 25.02 6.85
N LYS A 98 0.60 23.77 7.16
CA LYS A 98 -0.33 22.63 7.26
C LYS A 98 -0.29 21.99 8.64
N ALA A 99 -1.40 21.39 9.06
CA ALA A 99 -1.49 20.56 10.25
C ALA A 99 -0.84 19.18 10.01
N ASP A 100 -0.75 18.35 11.05
CA ASP A 100 -0.06 17.05 11.00
C ASP A 100 -0.71 16.01 10.09
N ASP A 101 -1.97 16.22 9.73
CA ASP A 101 -2.77 15.45 8.75
C ASP A 101 -2.74 16.05 7.33
N GLY A 102 -1.96 17.12 7.10
CA GLY A 102 -1.82 17.80 5.82
C GLY A 102 -2.90 18.83 5.50
N GLN A 103 -3.85 19.10 6.40
CA GLN A 103 -4.86 20.13 6.17
C GLN A 103 -4.29 21.55 6.33
N PRO A 104 -4.69 22.52 5.49
CA PRO A 104 -4.27 23.92 5.65
C PRO A 104 -4.74 24.52 6.98
N VAL A 105 -3.82 25.15 7.72
CA VAL A 105 -4.11 25.72 9.05
C VAL A 105 -5.19 26.81 8.97
N ASP A 106 -5.16 27.65 7.94
CA ASP A 106 -6.15 28.71 7.70
C ASP A 106 -7.60 28.20 7.64
N VAL A 107 -7.80 26.98 7.15
CA VAL A 107 -9.13 26.35 7.06
C VAL A 107 -9.57 25.90 8.44
N ILE A 108 -8.69 25.22 9.18
CA ILE A 108 -8.94 24.74 10.54
C ILE A 108 -9.29 25.90 11.47
N GLU A 109 -8.52 27.00 11.44
CA GLU A 109 -8.77 28.17 12.27
C GLU A 109 -10.13 28.81 12.00
N LYS A 110 -10.51 28.96 10.72
CA LYS A 110 -11.82 29.50 10.33
C LYS A 110 -12.97 28.60 10.79
N GLU A 111 -12.82 27.29 10.73
CA GLU A 111 -13.82 26.35 11.23
C GLU A 111 -13.94 26.36 12.75
N MET A 112 -12.82 26.44 13.47
CA MET A 112 -12.82 26.58 14.93
C MET A 112 -13.50 27.88 15.36
N GLN A 113 -13.23 29.00 14.70
CA GLN A 113 -13.89 30.28 14.98
C GLN A 113 -15.41 30.21 14.75
N LYS A 114 -15.85 29.58 13.65
CA LYS A 114 -17.29 29.36 13.39
C LYS A 114 -17.95 28.51 14.48
N LYS A 115 -17.32 27.40 14.89
CA LYS A 115 -17.83 26.52 15.96
C LYS A 115 -17.91 27.26 17.31
N ASN A 116 -16.89 28.05 17.64
CA ASN A 116 -16.84 28.82 18.87
C ASN A 116 -17.94 29.90 18.92
N ASN A 117 -18.17 30.62 17.82
CA ASN A 117 -19.23 31.63 17.74
C ASN A 117 -20.63 31.02 17.90
N VAL A 118 -20.88 29.84 17.31
CA VAL A 118 -22.14 29.10 17.48
C VAL A 118 -22.34 28.63 18.91
N HIS A 119 -21.27 28.20 19.59
CA HIS A 119 -21.35 27.76 20.99
C HIS A 119 -21.67 28.93 21.95
N GLN A 120 -21.12 30.12 21.71
CA GLN A 120 -21.42 31.31 22.52
C GLN A 120 -22.86 31.81 22.34
N LEU A 121 -23.41 31.77 21.12
CA LEU A 121 -24.80 32.14 20.84
C LEU A 121 -25.82 31.21 21.51
N LYS A 122 -25.49 29.92 21.69
CA LYS A 122 -26.35 28.96 22.39
C LYS A 122 -26.34 29.13 23.92
N ARG A 123 -25.24 29.62 24.49
CA ARG A 123 -25.10 29.89 25.93
C ARG A 123 -25.73 31.21 26.40
N GLY A 124 -26.04 32.12 25.49
CA GLY A 124 -26.67 33.42 25.79
C GLY A 124 -28.21 33.42 25.77
N ASN A 125 -28.84 32.27 25.49
CA ASN A 125 -30.31 32.12 25.39
C ASN A 125 -30.89 31.18 26.48
N GLU A 126 -30.14 30.92 27.56
CA GLU A 126 -30.64 30.25 28.78
C GLU A 126 -30.68 31.23 29.96
#